data_AF-A0A1A8U1P5-F1
#
_entry.id   AF-A0A1A8U1P5-F1
#
_cell.length_a   1.000
_cell.length_b   1.000
_cell.length_c   1.000
_cell.angle_alpha   90.00
_cell.angle_beta   90.00
_cell.angle_gamma   90.00
#
_symmetry.space_group_name_H-M   'P 1'
#
loop_
_entity.id
_entity.type
_entity.pdbx_description
1 polymer ?
#
loop_
_entity_poly.entity_id
_entity_poly.type
_entity_poly.pdbx_seq_one_letter_code
_entity_poly.pdbx_strand_id
1 'polypeptide(L)'
;KRRGEGLSTSVRPNRSRRHRRQIVAEFMRLVSADLLKSFLSGLNQRMAKLLELYEARKRRKTRLGHDDNLHNLMESLDFENSNQSKISRALLGLPWFLKEDPSNFFKLSKV
;
A
#
# COMPACT_ATOMS: atom_id res chain seq x y z
N LYS A 1 -62.30 -20.00 -14.10
CA LYS A 1 -61.83 -18.92 -15.00
C LYS A 1 -61.84 -17.64 -14.16
N ARG A 2 -60.73 -17.10 -13.66
CA ARG A 2 -59.69 -16.36 -14.40
C ARG A 2 -58.33 -16.53 -13.70
N ARG A 3 -57.30 -16.82 -14.50
CA ARG A 3 -55.89 -16.66 -14.14
C ARG A 3 -55.56 -15.16 -14.20
N GLY A 4 -54.92 -14.63 -13.17
CA GLY A 4 -54.28 -13.33 -13.18
C GLY A 4 -52.78 -13.54 -13.12
N GLU A 5 -52.15 -13.58 -14.28
CA GLU A 5 -50.70 -13.42 -14.43
C GLU A 5 -50.36 -11.92 -14.50
N GLY A 6 -49.16 -11.57 -14.03
CA GLY A 6 -48.54 -10.26 -14.21
C GLY A 6 -48.17 -9.63 -12.87
N LEU A 7 -46.96 -9.14 -12.61
CA LEU A 7 -45.89 -8.73 -13.51
C LEU A 7 -44.60 -8.77 -12.68
N SER A 8 -43.60 -9.55 -13.10
CA SER A 8 -42.26 -9.52 -12.50
C SER A 8 -41.48 -8.36 -13.12
N THR A 9 -41.40 -7.23 -12.43
CA THR A 9 -40.54 -6.10 -12.84
C THR A 9 -39.10 -6.40 -12.47
N SER A 10 -38.42 -7.17 -13.31
CA SER A 10 -36.97 -7.31 -13.32
C SER A 10 -36.34 -5.99 -13.78
N VAL A 11 -35.89 -5.17 -12.83
CA VAL A 11 -35.10 -3.96 -13.10
C VAL A 11 -33.75 -4.41 -13.65
N ARG A 12 -33.64 -4.46 -14.98
CA ARG A 12 -32.35 -4.73 -15.64
C ARG A 12 -31.38 -3.59 -15.36
N PRO A 13 -30.17 -3.86 -14.85
CA PRO A 13 -29.20 -2.82 -14.56
C PRO A 13 -28.76 -2.11 -15.84
N ASN A 14 -28.88 -0.78 -15.83
CA ASN A 14 -28.57 0.11 -16.95
C ASN A 14 -27.13 -0.11 -17.46
N ARG A 15 -26.99 -0.66 -18.67
CA ARG A 15 -25.70 -1.03 -19.29
C ARG A 15 -24.71 0.14 -19.29
N SER A 16 -25.18 1.38 -19.47
CA SER A 16 -24.31 2.57 -19.51
C SER A 16 -23.55 2.80 -18.19
N ARG A 17 -24.18 2.53 -17.04
CA ARG A 17 -23.50 2.61 -15.73
C ARG A 17 -22.43 1.54 -15.53
N ARG A 18 -22.59 0.36 -16.14
CA ARG A 18 -21.59 -0.72 -16.07
C ARG A 18 -20.33 -0.37 -16.86
N HIS A 19 -20.48 0.19 -18.06
CA HIS A 19 -19.34 0.64 -18.88
C HIS A 19 -18.57 1.77 -18.20
N ARG A 20 -19.26 2.78 -17.63
CA ARG A 20 -18.58 3.85 -16.88
C ARG A 20 -17.75 3.32 -15.72
N ARG A 21 -18.28 2.34 -14.97
CA ARG A 21 -17.55 1.71 -13.86
C ARG A 21 -16.31 0.96 -14.34
N GLN A 22 -16.40 0.27 -15.47
CA GLN A 22 -15.26 -0.43 -16.08
C GLN A 22 -14.18 0.55 -16.54
N ILE A 23 -14.56 1.66 -17.19
CA ILE A 23 -13.59 2.69 -17.64
C ILE A 23 -12.87 3.31 -16.43
N VAL A 24 -13.61 3.65 -15.38
CA VAL A 24 -13.00 4.20 -14.15
C VAL A 24 -12.08 3.16 -13.50
N ALA A 25 -12.47 1.89 -13.44
CA ALA A 25 -11.64 0.84 -12.88
C ALA A 25 -10.34 0.64 -13.66
N GLU A 26 -10.40 0.60 -15.00
CA GLU A 26 -9.20 0.47 -15.84
C GLU A 26 -8.30 1.70 -15.76
N PHE A 27 -8.88 2.90 -15.75
CA PHE A 27 -8.11 4.13 -15.55
C PHE A 27 -7.39 4.13 -14.21
N MET A 28 -8.10 3.81 -13.12
CA MET A 28 -7.50 3.71 -11.79
C MET A 28 -6.42 2.62 -11.75
N ARG A 29 -6.63 1.47 -12.38
CA ARG A 29 -5.65 0.38 -12.45
C ARG A 29 -4.37 0.82 -13.15
N LEU A 30 -4.47 1.51 -14.28
CA LEU A 30 -3.33 2.02 -15.04
C LEU A 30 -2.57 3.09 -14.24
N VAL A 31 -3.28 4.08 -13.70
CA VAL A 31 -2.68 5.15 -12.90
C VAL A 31 -2.01 4.58 -11.63
N SER A 32 -2.65 3.64 -10.95
CA SER A 32 -2.07 2.97 -9.78
C SER A 32 -0.82 2.16 -10.13
N ALA A 33 -0.80 1.49 -11.29
CA ALA A 33 0.37 0.74 -11.74
C ALA A 33 1.55 1.67 -12.06
N ASP A 34 1.32 2.75 -12.78
CA ASP A 34 2.36 3.74 -13.12
C ASP A 34 2.85 4.49 -11.89
N LEU A 35 1.96 4.84 -10.97
CA LEU A 35 2.31 5.47 -9.71
C LEU A 35 3.14 4.53 -8.84
N LEU A 36 2.75 3.27 -8.71
CA LEU A 36 3.50 2.27 -7.96
C LEU A 36 4.90 2.07 -8.56
N LYS A 37 5.00 1.98 -9.89
CA LYS A 37 6.28 1.85 -10.59
C LYS A 37 7.19 3.05 -10.35
N SER A 38 6.63 4.26 -10.44
CA SER A 38 7.36 5.51 -10.22
C SER A 38 7.81 5.65 -8.77
N PHE A 39 6.94 5.29 -7.83
CA PHE A 39 7.24 5.27 -6.40
C PHE A 39 8.35 4.28 -6.07
N LEU A 40 8.27 3.02 -6.53
CA LEU A 40 9.31 2.02 -6.30
C LEU A 40 10.64 2.43 -6.94
N SER A 41 10.62 3.05 -8.12
CA SER A 41 11.82 3.59 -8.77
C SER A 41 12.47 4.69 -7.92
N GLY A 42 11.69 5.66 -7.46
CA GLY A 42 12.16 6.74 -6.58
C GLY A 42 12.64 6.24 -5.23
N LEU A 43 11.96 5.25 -4.65
CA LEU A 43 12.36 4.58 -3.42
C LEU A 43 13.71 3.90 -3.61
N ASN A 44 13.89 3.11 -4.68
CA ASN A 44 15.14 2.40 -4.96
C ASN A 44 16.33 3.36 -5.08
N GLN A 45 16.14 4.52 -5.75
CA GLN A 45 17.17 5.56 -5.86
C GLN A 45 17.55 6.20 -4.51
N ARG A 46 16.60 6.27 -3.57
CA ARG A 46 16.79 6.93 -2.26
C ARG A 46 16.95 5.94 -1.10
N MET A 47 16.93 4.65 -1.38
CA MET A 47 16.83 3.57 -0.39
C MET A 47 17.99 3.59 0.59
N ALA A 48 19.22 3.76 0.12
CA ALA A 48 20.40 3.84 0.98
C ALA A 48 20.28 4.98 2.01
N LYS A 49 19.85 6.16 1.56
CA LYS A 49 19.68 7.33 2.43
C LYS A 49 18.51 7.17 3.41
N LEU A 50 17.45 6.47 3.00
CA LEU A 50 16.33 6.16 3.89
C LEU A 50 16.76 5.20 5.01
N LEU A 51 17.55 4.17 4.68
CA LEU A 51 18.10 3.24 5.67
C LEU A 51 19.09 3.93 6.62
N GLU A 52 19.91 4.86 6.14
CA GLU A 52 20.76 5.69 7.00
C GLU A 52 19.94 6.53 7.99
N LEU A 53 18.79 7.06 7.57
CA LEU A 53 17.89 7.80 8.47
C LEU A 53 17.28 6.90 9.54
N TYR A 54 16.93 5.66 9.18
CA TYR A 54 16.43 4.68 10.15
C TYR A 54 17.52 4.30 11.16
N GLU A 55 18.75 4.09 10.72
CA GLU A 55 19.91 3.84 11.60
C GLU A 55 20.22 5.04 12.50
N ALA A 56 20.17 6.25 11.97
CA ALA A 56 20.36 7.47 12.74
C ALA A 56 19.24 7.70 13.77
N ARG A 57 18.03 7.19 13.51
CA ARG A 57 16.90 7.17 14.46
C ARG A 57 17.11 6.11 15.54
N LYS A 58 17.56 4.91 15.15
CA LYS A 58 17.94 3.80 16.06
C LYS A 58 18.97 4.26 17.09
N ARG A 59 20.05 4.90 16.65
CA ARG A 59 21.13 5.39 17.53
C ARG A 59 20.70 6.51 18.47
N ARG A 60 19.64 7.25 18.13
CA ARG A 60 19.24 8.47 18.85
C ARG A 60 18.52 8.24 20.18
N LYS A 61 18.31 6.99 20.63
CA LYS A 61 17.71 6.58 21.94
C LYS A 61 16.85 7.70 22.55
N THR A 62 15.73 8.03 21.91
CA THR A 62 14.88 9.12 22.37
C THR A 62 14.24 8.75 23.70
N ARG A 63 14.20 9.69 24.65
CA ARG A 63 13.56 9.55 25.97
C ARG A 63 12.06 9.21 25.92
N LEU A 64 11.44 9.28 24.74
CA LEU A 64 10.12 8.73 24.45
C LEU A 64 10.31 7.32 23.91
N GLY A 65 9.84 6.33 24.68
CA GLY A 65 9.41 4.99 24.24
C GLY A 65 10.23 4.35 23.12
N HIS A 66 11.01 3.35 23.48
CA HIS A 66 11.77 2.48 22.60
C HIS A 66 10.91 2.12 21.35
N ASP A 67 11.38 2.51 20.16
CA ASP A 67 10.69 2.28 18.87
C ASP A 67 11.09 0.86 18.40
N ASP A 68 10.78 -0.13 19.24
CA ASP A 68 11.28 -1.52 19.18
C ASP A 68 11.05 -2.13 17.81
N ASN A 69 9.93 -1.77 17.18
CA ASN A 69 9.53 -2.31 15.90
C ASN A 69 10.44 -1.85 14.77
N LEU A 70 10.86 -0.58 14.74
CA LEU A 70 11.83 -0.10 13.76
C LEU A 70 13.23 -0.66 14.05
N HIS A 71 13.59 -0.76 15.33
CA HIS A 71 14.87 -1.33 15.77
C HIS A 71 15.01 -2.82 15.37
N ASN A 72 14.01 -3.64 15.71
CA ASN A 72 13.96 -5.07 15.39
C ASN A 72 13.96 -5.30 13.87
N LEU A 73 13.26 -4.44 13.12
CA LEU A 73 13.28 -4.47 11.66
C LEU A 73 14.69 -4.22 11.11
N MET A 74 15.44 -3.27 11.68
CA MET A 74 16.81 -2.96 11.28
C MET A 74 17.84 -4.01 11.73
N GLU A 75 17.66 -4.66 12.88
CA GLU A 75 18.55 -5.76 13.27
C GLU A 75 18.40 -6.99 12.37
N SER A 76 17.20 -7.24 11.86
CA SER A 76 16.99 -8.29 10.86
C SER A 76 17.67 -7.99 9.51
N LEU A 77 18.04 -6.72 9.26
CA LEU A 77 18.56 -6.24 7.97
C LEU A 77 19.94 -6.79 7.62
N ASP A 78 20.79 -7.04 8.62
CA ASP A 78 22.14 -7.55 8.42
C ASP A 78 22.18 -8.99 7.86
N PHE A 79 21.05 -9.72 7.89
CA PHE A 79 21.00 -11.14 7.53
C PHE A 79 20.65 -11.41 6.06
N GLU A 80 20.03 -10.47 5.33
CA GLU A 80 19.58 -10.68 3.94
C GLU A 80 19.89 -9.49 3.02
N ASN A 81 20.91 -9.63 2.17
CA ASN A 81 21.43 -8.57 1.29
C ASN A 81 20.74 -8.45 -0.08
N SER A 82 19.58 -9.08 -0.29
CA SER A 82 18.83 -8.99 -1.55
C SER A 82 18.25 -7.58 -1.77
N ASN A 83 18.24 -7.08 -3.01
CA ASN A 83 17.59 -5.78 -3.30
C ASN A 83 16.09 -5.80 -2.96
N GLN A 84 15.42 -6.95 -3.09
CA GLN A 84 13.99 -7.09 -2.76
C GLN A 84 13.74 -7.06 -1.25
N SER A 85 14.63 -7.66 -0.44
CA SER A 85 14.50 -7.62 1.02
C SER A 85 14.69 -6.18 1.54
N LYS A 86 15.60 -5.41 0.93
CA LYS A 86 15.81 -4.00 1.25
C LYS A 86 14.60 -3.14 0.93
N ILE A 87 13.98 -3.33 -0.24
CA ILE A 87 12.77 -2.60 -0.63
C ILE A 87 11.63 -2.90 0.35
N SER A 88 11.35 -4.18 0.60
CA SER A 88 10.29 -4.59 1.52
C SER A 88 10.50 -4.01 2.92
N ARG A 89 11.72 -4.03 3.45
CA ARG A 89 12.01 -3.48 4.77
C ARG A 89 11.99 -1.96 4.81
N ALA A 90 12.45 -1.28 3.75
CA ALA A 90 12.32 0.17 3.64
C ALA A 90 10.86 0.61 3.71
N LEU A 91 9.97 -0.12 3.04
CA LEU A 91 8.52 0.10 3.08
C LEU A 91 7.93 -0.22 4.45
N LEU A 92 8.29 -1.35 5.07
CA LEU A 92 7.78 -1.74 6.38
C LEU A 92 8.25 -0.80 7.50
N GLY A 93 9.42 -0.18 7.36
CA GLY A 93 9.97 0.77 8.33
C GLY A 93 9.37 2.18 8.23
N LEU A 94 8.76 2.51 7.08
CA LEU A 94 8.29 3.87 6.79
C LEU A 94 7.17 4.35 7.73
N PRO A 95 6.13 3.54 8.04
CA PRO A 95 5.11 3.94 9.01
C PRO A 95 5.71 4.21 10.39
N TRP A 96 6.58 3.32 10.87
CA TRP A 96 7.25 3.46 12.17
C TRP A 96 8.12 4.72 12.21
N PHE A 97 8.86 4.98 11.14
CA PHE A 97 9.68 6.19 11.04
C PHE A 97 8.85 7.48 11.08
N LEU A 98 7.69 7.48 10.43
CA LEU A 98 6.74 8.60 10.40
C LEU A 98 5.83 8.67 11.64
N LYS A 99 5.90 7.68 12.54
CA LYS A 99 4.99 7.50 13.69
C LYS A 99 3.52 7.35 13.28
N GLU A 100 3.29 6.72 12.15
CA GLU A 100 1.97 6.36 11.64
C GLU A 100 1.63 4.90 11.96
N ASP A 101 0.35 4.56 11.92
CA ASP A 101 -0.11 3.19 12.10
C ASP A 101 0.23 2.34 10.85
N PRO A 102 1.11 1.32 10.98
CA PRO A 102 1.50 0.46 9.86
C PRO A 102 0.33 -0.34 9.28
N SER A 103 -0.70 -0.65 10.07
CA SER A 103 -1.86 -1.42 9.60
C SER A 103 -2.71 -0.65 8.57
N ASN A 104 -2.59 0.67 8.54
CA ASN A 104 -3.37 1.55 7.67
C ASN A 104 -2.51 2.37 6.68
N PHE A 105 -1.18 2.28 6.77
CA PHE A 105 -0.26 3.13 6.01
C PHE A 105 -0.30 2.85 4.50
N PHE A 106 -0.19 1.58 4.10
CA PHE A 106 -0.41 1.17 2.72
C PHE A 106 -1.83 0.62 2.58
N LYS A 107 -2.79 1.50 2.32
CA LYS A 107 -4.10 1.09 1.81
C LYS A 107 -3.94 0.64 0.35
N LEU A 108 -3.57 -0.62 0.17
CA LEU A 108 -3.86 -1.33 -1.06
C LEU A 108 -5.38 -1.39 -1.17
N SER A 109 -5.95 -0.56 -2.06
CA SER A 109 -7.36 -0.69 -2.41
C SER A 109 -7.61 -2.12 -2.82
N LYS A 110 -8.49 -2.83 -2.11
CA LYS A 110 -8.97 -4.14 -2.55
C LYS A 110 -9.51 -3.97 -3.96
N VAL A 111 -8.80 -4.56 -4.92
CA VAL A 111 -9.25 -4.72 -6.31
C VAL A 111 -10.39 -5.70 -6.35
#